data_AF-A0A1F8FBU0-F1
#
_entry.id   AF-A0A1F8FBU0-F1
#
_cell.length_a   1.000
_cell.length_b   1.000
_cell.length_c   1.000
_cell.angle_alpha   90.00
_cell.angle_beta   90.00
_cell.angle_gamma   90.00
#
_symmetry.space_group_name_H-M   'P 1'
#
loop_
_entity.id
_entity.type
_entity.pdbx_description
1 polymer ?
#
loop_
_entity_poly.entity_id
_entity_poly.type
_entity_poly.pdbx_seq_one_letter_code
_entity_poly.pdbx_strand_id
1 'polypeptide(L)'
;MNYELRTKKLLIITQKVDQNDQLLGFSIGWFRRFAEKFDSMTILCLERGEFDLPENIEVISLGKDRGASKLAQLVNFYKNIWLLREKYDAVFSFMNAIWIVLGAWLWRLLGKGIFLWYAHKTITWKHRLAVKLTNSIFTSTPEGFRVKSKKVMVVGQGIDTDVFKPISKYRNVEMSKCLRILSVGRIASIKNYEILIETAKLLKGQGVNFELTMIGEPVFQKDFEYGQKLKAIVSEMDLNQQVKFVGKVINKNLPLYYQSSHIFVNLGKTGSLDKTIVEAMACGINVISSNDAAIKFLPKELIVGGSDPKELAEKIKEISGKNFGVELRDYVIKNHSLANLVEKISSRIAHE
;
A
#
# COMPACT_ATOMS: atom_id res chain seq x y z
N MET A 1 5.44 -37.05 -1.75
CA MET A 1 5.07 -37.10 -3.18
C MET A 1 4.95 -35.65 -3.64
N ASN A 2 6.03 -35.10 -4.20
CA ASN A 2 6.09 -33.72 -4.68
C ASN A 2 5.19 -33.62 -5.91
N TYR A 3 3.99 -33.04 -5.76
CA TYR A 3 3.28 -32.50 -6.90
C TYR A 3 4.10 -31.30 -7.38
N GLU A 4 4.91 -31.52 -8.42
CA GLU A 4 5.40 -30.41 -9.25
C GLU A 4 4.17 -29.57 -9.61
N LEU A 5 4.13 -28.35 -9.07
CA LEU A 5 3.13 -27.36 -9.41
C LEU A 5 3.12 -27.28 -10.93
N ARG A 6 2.00 -27.65 -11.57
CA ARG A 6 1.78 -27.39 -13.00
C ARG A 6 2.23 -25.96 -13.24
N THR A 7 3.22 -25.81 -14.09
CA THR A 7 3.72 -24.53 -14.53
C THR A 7 2.56 -23.73 -15.13
N LYS A 8 2.18 -22.63 -14.45
CA LYS A 8 1.02 -21.81 -14.85
C LYS A 8 1.50 -20.53 -15.51
N LYS A 9 0.79 -20.11 -16.56
CA LYS A 9 0.97 -18.80 -17.17
C LYS A 9 -0.06 -17.82 -16.60
N LEU A 10 0.34 -16.61 -16.21
CA LEU A 10 -0.54 -15.67 -15.49
C LEU A 10 -0.78 -14.38 -16.28
N LEU A 11 -2.06 -14.01 -16.45
CA LEU A 11 -2.46 -12.69 -16.94
C LEU A 11 -2.80 -11.78 -15.75
N ILE A 12 -2.06 -10.70 -15.54
CA ILE A 12 -2.38 -9.66 -14.57
C ILE A 12 -3.05 -8.48 -15.27
N ILE A 13 -4.09 -7.91 -14.66
CA ILE A 13 -4.71 -6.66 -15.13
C ILE A 13 -4.56 -5.61 -14.05
N THR A 14 -3.99 -4.45 -14.37
CA THR A 14 -3.74 -3.36 -13.41
C THR A 14 -4.03 -1.99 -14.01
N GLN A 15 -4.06 -0.96 -13.17
CA GLN A 15 -4.25 0.41 -13.62
C GLN A 15 -2.99 0.95 -14.32
N LYS A 16 -1.83 0.78 -13.71
CA LYS A 16 -0.58 1.37 -14.18
C LYS A 16 0.61 0.47 -13.85
N VAL A 17 1.60 0.44 -14.73
CA VAL A 17 2.91 -0.18 -14.51
C VAL A 17 3.95 0.91 -14.67
N ASP A 18 4.42 1.45 -13.55
CA ASP A 18 5.38 2.56 -13.49
C ASP A 18 6.06 2.56 -12.13
N GLN A 19 7.38 2.36 -12.11
CA GLN A 19 8.19 2.32 -10.88
C GLN A 19 8.32 3.69 -10.19
N ASN A 20 8.11 4.78 -10.92
CA ASN A 20 8.17 6.15 -10.42
C ASN A 20 6.79 6.65 -9.93
N ASP A 21 5.76 5.80 -10.02
CA ASP A 21 4.44 6.12 -9.51
C ASP A 21 4.42 6.10 -7.98
N GLN A 22 3.84 7.14 -7.37
CA GLN A 22 3.79 7.28 -5.92
C GLN A 22 2.93 6.21 -5.26
N LEU A 23 1.81 5.87 -5.90
CA LEU A 23 0.77 5.02 -5.33
C LEU A 23 0.95 3.57 -5.77
N LEU A 24 1.32 3.35 -7.03
CA LEU A 24 1.36 2.04 -7.67
C LEU A 24 2.78 1.53 -7.93
N GLY A 25 3.83 2.32 -7.68
CA GLY A 25 5.22 1.90 -7.91
C GLY A 25 5.65 0.68 -7.09
N PHE A 26 5.01 0.42 -5.95
CA PHE A 26 5.25 -0.79 -5.16
C PHE A 26 4.86 -2.08 -5.90
N SER A 27 3.94 -2.00 -6.87
CA SER A 27 3.47 -3.18 -7.61
C SER A 27 4.58 -3.80 -8.47
N ILE A 28 5.63 -3.05 -8.81
CA ILE A 28 6.81 -3.58 -9.50
C ILE A 28 7.47 -4.69 -8.68
N GLY A 29 7.61 -4.50 -7.36
CA GLY A 29 8.13 -5.54 -6.45
C GLY A 29 7.23 -6.78 -6.44
N TRP A 30 5.90 -6.59 -6.46
CA TRP A 30 4.96 -7.71 -6.56
C TRP A 30 5.13 -8.48 -7.86
N PHE A 31 5.24 -7.78 -8.99
CA PHE A 31 5.40 -8.43 -10.30
C PHE A 31 6.71 -9.23 -10.37
N ARG A 32 7.83 -8.67 -9.88
CA ARG A 32 9.10 -9.42 -9.77
C ARG A 32 8.95 -10.69 -8.95
N ARG A 33 8.31 -10.59 -7.77
CA ARG A 33 8.16 -11.75 -6.87
C ARG A 33 7.18 -12.80 -7.41
N PHE A 34 6.15 -12.38 -8.14
CA PHE A 34 5.29 -13.31 -8.88
C PHE A 34 6.04 -13.97 -10.05
N ALA A 35 6.94 -13.28 -10.73
CA ALA A 35 7.70 -13.83 -11.85
C ALA A 35 8.53 -15.06 -11.48
N GLU A 36 8.90 -15.19 -10.21
CA GLU A 36 9.61 -16.36 -9.67
C GLU A 36 8.70 -17.59 -9.48
N LYS A 37 7.36 -17.42 -9.55
CA LYS A 37 6.36 -18.46 -9.29
C LYS A 37 5.61 -18.91 -10.54
N PHE A 38 5.76 -18.20 -11.66
CA PHE A 38 5.04 -18.46 -12.90
C PHE A 38 6.03 -18.46 -14.08
N ASP A 39 5.91 -19.43 -14.99
CA ASP A 39 6.81 -19.56 -16.16
C ASP A 39 6.84 -18.30 -17.02
N SER A 40 5.66 -17.73 -17.25
CA SER A 40 5.49 -16.52 -18.02
C SER A 40 4.31 -15.72 -17.47
N MET A 41 4.45 -14.40 -17.49
CA MET A 41 3.42 -13.48 -17.08
C MET A 41 3.15 -12.45 -18.17
N THR A 42 1.89 -12.07 -18.33
CA THR A 42 1.50 -10.92 -19.13
C THR A 42 0.75 -9.92 -18.27
N ILE A 43 1.12 -8.65 -18.32
CA ILE A 43 0.46 -7.57 -17.58
C ILE A 43 -0.25 -6.64 -18.55
N LEU A 44 -1.59 -6.62 -18.49
CA LEU A 44 -2.42 -5.62 -19.15
C LEU A 44 -2.59 -4.42 -18.21
N CYS A 45 -2.06 -3.27 -18.59
CA CYS A 45 -2.18 -2.03 -17.84
C CYS A 45 -2.98 -0.97 -18.61
N LEU A 46 -3.64 -0.05 -17.92
CA LEU A 46 -4.25 1.10 -18.60
C LEU A 46 -3.18 2.07 -19.07
N GLU A 47 -2.22 2.34 -18.18
CA GLU A 47 -1.11 3.27 -18.41
C GLU A 47 0.22 2.54 -18.24
N ARG A 48 1.10 2.70 -19.22
CA ARG A 48 2.47 2.20 -19.18
C ARG A 48 3.43 3.37 -18.93
N GLY A 49 4.26 3.26 -17.90
CA GLY A 49 5.35 4.19 -17.62
C GLY A 49 6.71 3.49 -17.69
N GLU A 50 7.67 3.98 -16.89
CA GLU A 50 9.00 3.38 -16.77
C GLU A 50 8.98 2.21 -15.78
N PHE A 51 9.63 1.11 -16.11
CA PHE A 51 9.76 -0.03 -15.21
C PHE A 51 10.97 -0.87 -15.58
N ASP A 52 11.42 -1.65 -14.60
CA ASP A 52 12.44 -2.67 -14.76
C ASP A 52 11.85 -3.99 -14.24
N LEU A 53 11.58 -4.93 -15.16
CA LEU A 53 10.91 -6.20 -14.89
C LEU A 53 11.65 -7.34 -15.61
N PRO A 54 11.63 -8.58 -15.07
CA PRO A 54 12.29 -9.72 -15.67
C PRO A 54 11.75 -10.07 -17.07
N GLU A 55 12.56 -10.76 -17.88
CA GLU A 55 12.25 -11.09 -19.28
C GLU A 55 10.99 -11.95 -19.45
N ASN A 56 10.63 -12.75 -18.45
CA ASN A 56 9.43 -13.58 -18.48
C ASN A 56 8.13 -12.79 -18.23
N ILE A 57 8.19 -11.46 -18.12
CA ILE A 57 7.03 -10.58 -18.01
C ILE A 57 6.86 -9.73 -19.28
N GLU A 58 5.74 -9.93 -19.96
CA GLU A 58 5.30 -9.07 -21.07
C GLU A 58 4.34 -7.97 -20.56
N VAL A 59 4.62 -6.68 -20.81
CA VAL A 59 3.75 -5.56 -20.40
C VAL A 59 3.07 -4.91 -21.61
N ILE A 60 1.74 -4.95 -21.63
CA ILE A 60 0.91 -4.41 -22.72
C ILE A 60 -0.02 -3.32 -22.18
N SER A 61 -0.03 -2.16 -22.84
CA SER A 61 -0.92 -1.06 -22.48
C SER A 61 -2.23 -1.11 -23.28
N LEU A 62 -3.34 -0.87 -22.59
CA LEU A 62 -4.68 -0.70 -23.16
C LEU A 62 -4.90 0.70 -23.79
N GLY A 63 -3.92 1.59 -23.66
CA GLY A 63 -3.79 2.82 -24.44
C GLY A 63 -4.13 4.11 -23.69
N LYS A 64 -4.41 4.09 -22.38
CA LYS A 64 -4.73 5.32 -21.64
C LYS A 64 -3.53 6.29 -21.60
N ASP A 65 -2.31 5.78 -21.52
CA ASP A 65 -1.05 6.53 -21.67
C ASP A 65 -0.92 7.25 -23.02
N ARG A 66 -1.64 6.76 -24.05
CA ARG A 66 -1.67 7.34 -25.41
C ARG A 66 -2.97 8.10 -25.69
N GLY A 67 -3.74 8.44 -24.64
CA GLY A 67 -4.99 9.19 -24.77
C GLY A 67 -6.20 8.39 -25.26
N ALA A 68 -6.15 7.04 -25.26
CA ALA A 68 -7.26 6.22 -25.71
C ALA A 68 -8.52 6.43 -24.86
N SER A 69 -9.68 6.57 -25.52
CA SER A 69 -10.98 6.67 -24.86
C SER A 69 -11.33 5.38 -24.08
N LYS A 70 -12.30 5.45 -23.17
CA LYS A 70 -12.76 4.27 -22.41
C LYS A 70 -13.26 3.15 -23.34
N LEU A 71 -13.90 3.50 -24.46
CA LEU A 71 -14.36 2.53 -25.45
C LEU A 71 -13.19 1.87 -26.19
N ALA A 72 -12.20 2.66 -26.60
CA ALA A 72 -10.98 2.13 -27.22
C ALA A 72 -10.22 1.20 -26.26
N GLN A 73 -10.10 1.56 -24.98
CA GLN A 73 -9.52 0.69 -23.94
C GLN A 73 -10.30 -0.63 -23.79
N LEU A 74 -11.63 -0.59 -23.89
CA LEU A 74 -12.47 -1.78 -23.84
C LEU A 74 -12.26 -2.69 -25.06
N VAL A 75 -12.19 -2.12 -26.27
CA VAL A 75 -11.88 -2.87 -27.49
C VAL A 75 -10.50 -3.51 -27.39
N ASN A 76 -9.48 -2.73 -26.95
CA ASN A 76 -8.13 -3.25 -26.72
C ASN A 76 -8.11 -4.36 -25.68
N PHE A 77 -8.91 -4.23 -24.61
CA PHE A 77 -9.03 -5.28 -23.59
C PHE A 77 -9.53 -6.59 -24.20
N TYR A 78 -10.67 -6.58 -24.91
CA TYR A 78 -11.21 -7.79 -25.53
C TYR A 78 -10.28 -8.36 -26.61
N LYS A 79 -9.65 -7.50 -27.42
CA LYS A 79 -8.64 -7.92 -28.39
C LYS A 79 -7.50 -8.68 -27.72
N ASN A 80 -6.92 -8.12 -26.65
CA ASN A 80 -5.76 -8.72 -25.98
C ASN A 80 -6.11 -10.03 -25.26
N ILE A 81 -7.21 -10.08 -24.50
CA ILE A 81 -7.57 -11.33 -23.79
C ILE A 81 -7.91 -12.46 -24.79
N TRP A 82 -8.42 -12.14 -25.98
CA TRP A 82 -8.63 -13.12 -27.02
C TRP A 82 -7.32 -13.56 -27.69
N LEU A 83 -6.48 -12.61 -28.13
CA LEU A 83 -5.22 -12.93 -28.82
C LEU A 83 -4.25 -13.70 -27.90
N LEU A 84 -4.26 -13.40 -26.61
CA LEU A 84 -3.37 -13.99 -25.62
C LEU A 84 -3.96 -15.24 -24.95
N ARG A 85 -5.13 -15.75 -25.37
CA ARG A 85 -5.88 -16.81 -24.67
C ARG A 85 -5.10 -18.13 -24.43
N GLU A 86 -4.04 -18.37 -25.20
CA GLU A 86 -3.15 -19.53 -25.07
C GLU A 86 -1.86 -19.22 -24.27
N LYS A 87 -1.64 -17.94 -23.95
CA LYS A 87 -0.51 -17.42 -23.15
C LYS A 87 -0.83 -17.25 -21.67
N TYR A 88 -2.02 -17.61 -21.20
CA TYR A 88 -2.36 -17.59 -19.77
C TYR A 88 -3.38 -18.67 -19.41
N ASP A 89 -3.28 -19.20 -18.20
CA ASP A 89 -4.20 -20.20 -17.63
C ASP A 89 -5.05 -19.60 -16.50
N ALA A 90 -4.56 -18.54 -15.88
CA ALA A 90 -5.24 -17.79 -14.83
C ALA A 90 -5.19 -16.28 -15.11
N VAL A 91 -6.19 -15.57 -14.59
CA VAL A 91 -6.32 -14.12 -14.67
C VAL A 91 -6.41 -13.54 -13.26
N PHE A 92 -5.58 -12.53 -12.99
CA PHE A 92 -5.50 -11.85 -11.70
C PHE A 92 -5.70 -10.35 -11.88
N SER A 93 -6.86 -9.83 -11.48
CA SER A 93 -7.12 -8.39 -11.52
C SER A 93 -6.63 -7.72 -10.25
N PHE A 94 -5.79 -6.68 -10.41
CA PHE A 94 -5.25 -5.89 -9.32
C PHE A 94 -6.13 -4.66 -9.06
N MET A 95 -6.77 -4.61 -7.89
CA MET A 95 -7.62 -3.52 -7.39
C MET A 95 -8.89 -3.20 -8.22
N ASN A 96 -9.07 -3.80 -9.39
CA ASN A 96 -10.07 -3.37 -10.37
C ASN A 96 -11.13 -4.44 -10.66
N ALA A 97 -12.22 -4.41 -9.89
CA ALA A 97 -13.32 -5.36 -10.07
C ALA A 97 -14.05 -5.23 -11.42
N ILE A 98 -13.96 -4.09 -12.11
CA ILE A 98 -14.64 -3.90 -13.39
C ILE A 98 -14.12 -4.86 -14.49
N TRP A 99 -12.82 -5.14 -14.51
CA TRP A 99 -12.24 -6.06 -15.49
C TRP A 99 -12.69 -7.50 -15.26
N ILE A 100 -12.96 -7.87 -14.00
CA ILE A 100 -13.61 -9.14 -13.67
C ILE A 100 -15.03 -9.17 -14.25
N VAL A 101 -15.82 -8.13 -14.01
CA VAL A 101 -17.20 -8.07 -14.51
C VAL A 101 -17.25 -8.17 -16.04
N LEU A 102 -16.32 -7.52 -16.73
CA LEU A 102 -16.27 -7.51 -18.19
C LEU A 102 -15.69 -8.81 -18.79
N GLY A 103 -14.64 -9.38 -18.19
CA GLY A 103 -13.92 -10.52 -18.78
C GLY A 103 -14.39 -11.90 -18.32
N ALA A 104 -15.07 -12.01 -17.18
CA ALA A 104 -15.28 -13.31 -16.54
C ALA A 104 -16.11 -14.31 -17.37
N TRP A 105 -17.06 -13.83 -18.17
CA TRP A 105 -17.84 -14.71 -19.04
C TRP A 105 -16.96 -15.43 -20.05
N LEU A 106 -16.04 -14.70 -20.71
CA LEU A 106 -15.12 -15.26 -21.68
C LEU A 106 -14.09 -16.17 -21.02
N TRP A 107 -13.51 -15.74 -19.90
CA TRP A 107 -12.54 -16.56 -19.18
C TRP A 107 -13.13 -17.87 -18.66
N ARG A 108 -14.40 -17.88 -18.25
CA ARG A 108 -15.10 -19.12 -17.89
C ARG A 108 -15.30 -20.05 -19.08
N LEU A 109 -15.71 -19.52 -20.23
CA LEU A 109 -15.82 -20.31 -21.47
C LEU A 109 -14.47 -20.92 -21.88
N LEU A 110 -13.37 -20.20 -21.62
CA LEU A 110 -12.00 -20.64 -21.89
C LEU A 110 -11.38 -21.49 -20.76
N GLY A 111 -12.14 -21.83 -19.71
CA GLY A 111 -11.67 -22.65 -18.59
C GLY A 111 -10.55 -22.00 -17.74
N LYS A 112 -10.48 -20.66 -17.69
CA LYS A 112 -9.42 -19.93 -16.99
C LYS A 112 -9.80 -19.65 -15.53
N GLY A 113 -8.83 -19.75 -14.63
CA GLY A 113 -9.01 -19.33 -13.22
C GLY A 113 -9.12 -17.80 -13.12
N ILE A 114 -10.01 -17.29 -12.28
CA ILE A 114 -10.33 -15.85 -12.19
C ILE A 114 -10.16 -15.37 -10.75
N PHE A 115 -9.26 -14.41 -10.55
CA PHE A 115 -8.83 -13.95 -9.24
C PHE A 115 -8.84 -12.42 -9.15
N LEU A 116 -9.08 -11.89 -7.95
CA LEU A 116 -9.09 -10.45 -7.68
C LEU A 116 -8.31 -10.14 -6.41
N TRP A 117 -7.38 -9.18 -6.49
CA TRP A 117 -6.82 -8.49 -5.33
C TRP A 117 -7.60 -7.20 -5.07
N TYR A 118 -8.06 -6.98 -3.84
CA TYR A 118 -8.70 -5.72 -3.45
C TYR A 118 -8.50 -5.40 -1.97
N ALA A 119 -8.09 -4.16 -1.67
CA ALA A 119 -7.81 -3.70 -0.31
C ALA A 119 -8.25 -2.24 -0.12
N HIS A 120 -9.56 -1.98 -0.05
CA HIS A 120 -10.11 -0.65 0.16
C HIS A 120 -11.52 -0.72 0.77
N LYS A 121 -11.91 0.29 1.57
CA LYS A 121 -13.22 0.26 2.26
C LYS A 121 -14.43 0.24 1.32
N THR A 122 -14.30 0.84 0.14
CA THR A 122 -15.44 1.07 -0.77
C THR A 122 -15.87 -0.24 -1.40
N ILE A 123 -17.14 -0.60 -1.26
CA ILE A 123 -17.75 -1.73 -1.96
C ILE A 123 -18.87 -1.19 -2.85
N THR A 124 -18.84 -1.58 -4.12
CA THR A 124 -19.85 -1.21 -5.13
C THR A 124 -20.51 -2.47 -5.69
N TRP A 125 -21.53 -2.31 -6.55
CA TRP A 125 -22.18 -3.43 -7.24
C TRP A 125 -21.18 -4.31 -8.01
N LYS A 126 -20.12 -3.70 -8.56
CA LYS A 126 -19.05 -4.39 -9.31
C LYS A 126 -18.33 -5.42 -8.43
N HIS A 127 -18.06 -5.06 -7.19
CA HIS A 127 -17.40 -5.93 -6.21
C HIS A 127 -18.30 -7.10 -5.80
N ARG A 128 -19.59 -6.83 -5.56
CA ARG A 128 -20.58 -7.87 -5.24
C ARG A 128 -20.72 -8.86 -6.39
N LEU A 129 -20.69 -8.39 -7.64
CA LEU A 129 -20.70 -9.25 -8.81
C LEU A 129 -19.38 -10.02 -8.96
N ALA A 130 -18.23 -9.37 -8.72
CA ALA A 130 -16.92 -10.04 -8.74
C ALA A 130 -16.82 -11.22 -7.77
N VAL A 131 -17.47 -11.17 -6.59
CA VAL A 131 -17.57 -12.33 -5.66
C VAL A 131 -18.22 -13.55 -6.33
N LYS A 132 -19.25 -13.33 -7.16
CA LYS A 132 -19.90 -14.42 -7.89
C LYS A 132 -19.06 -14.90 -9.07
N LEU A 133 -18.29 -13.99 -9.67
CA LEU A 133 -17.55 -14.23 -10.92
C LEU A 133 -16.17 -14.87 -10.72
N THR A 134 -15.49 -14.57 -9.61
CA THR A 134 -14.15 -15.08 -9.27
C THR A 134 -14.17 -16.48 -8.66
N ASN A 135 -13.04 -17.18 -8.75
CA ASN A 135 -12.72 -18.36 -7.95
C ASN A 135 -12.38 -17.93 -6.52
N SER A 136 -11.44 -16.99 -6.38
CA SER A 136 -11.01 -16.43 -5.08
C SER A 136 -10.76 -14.92 -5.15
N ILE A 137 -10.96 -14.23 -4.02
CA ILE A 137 -10.67 -12.81 -3.81
C ILE A 137 -9.67 -12.71 -2.67
N PHE A 138 -8.65 -11.91 -2.84
CA PHE A 138 -7.59 -11.69 -1.87
C PHE A 138 -7.65 -10.25 -1.34
N THR A 139 -7.46 -10.08 -0.03
CA THR A 139 -7.46 -8.77 0.65
C THR A 139 -6.35 -8.71 1.68
N SER A 140 -5.95 -7.49 2.06
CA SER A 140 -4.89 -7.27 3.04
C SER A 140 -5.34 -7.51 4.48
N THR A 141 -6.54 -7.06 4.82
CA THR A 141 -7.21 -7.29 6.10
C THR A 141 -8.71 -7.52 5.86
N PRO A 142 -9.47 -7.99 6.86
CA PRO A 142 -10.94 -8.10 6.75
C PRO A 142 -11.61 -6.77 6.39
N GLU A 143 -11.07 -5.63 6.85
CA GLU A 143 -11.60 -4.28 6.57
C GLU A 143 -11.37 -3.85 5.12
N GLY A 144 -10.34 -4.41 4.47
CA GLY A 144 -9.98 -4.15 3.08
C GLY A 144 -10.97 -4.71 2.05
N PHE A 145 -11.81 -5.68 2.44
CA PHE A 145 -12.90 -6.18 1.59
C PHE A 145 -14.07 -6.68 2.42
N ARG A 146 -15.06 -5.82 2.63
CA ARG A 146 -16.13 -6.02 3.63
C ARG A 146 -17.28 -6.95 3.20
N VAL A 147 -17.18 -7.60 2.03
CA VAL A 147 -18.19 -8.56 1.58
C VAL A 147 -17.87 -9.93 2.17
N LYS A 148 -18.75 -10.44 3.04
CA LYS A 148 -18.62 -11.79 3.61
C LYS A 148 -18.79 -12.84 2.52
N SER A 149 -17.77 -13.67 2.30
CA SER A 149 -17.81 -14.80 1.36
C SER A 149 -16.69 -15.78 1.68
N LYS A 150 -16.93 -17.08 1.50
CA LYS A 150 -15.91 -18.13 1.63
C LYS A 150 -14.79 -18.02 0.60
N LYS A 151 -15.00 -17.25 -0.48
CA LYS A 151 -14.01 -16.96 -1.52
C LYS A 151 -13.03 -15.85 -1.14
N VAL A 152 -13.27 -15.13 -0.04
CA VAL A 152 -12.42 -14.02 0.38
C VAL A 152 -11.35 -14.55 1.33
N MET A 153 -10.09 -14.32 0.98
CA MET A 153 -8.92 -14.75 1.73
C MET A 153 -8.08 -13.53 2.14
N VAL A 154 -7.72 -13.48 3.43
CA VAL A 154 -6.81 -12.46 3.95
C VAL A 154 -5.38 -12.97 3.79
N VAL A 155 -4.54 -12.25 3.04
CA VAL A 155 -3.16 -12.67 2.75
C VAL A 155 -2.11 -11.61 3.10
N GLY A 156 -2.51 -10.48 3.68
CA GLY A 156 -1.59 -9.43 4.13
C GLY A 156 -1.38 -8.30 3.13
N GLN A 157 -0.55 -7.32 3.46
CA GLN A 157 -0.43 -6.09 2.64
C GLN A 157 0.65 -6.20 1.54
N GLY A 158 1.50 -7.24 1.57
CA GLY A 158 2.56 -7.49 0.60
C GLY A 158 3.70 -6.48 0.67
N ILE A 159 4.28 -6.30 1.86
CA ILE A 159 5.45 -5.44 2.09
C ILE A 159 6.72 -6.21 1.76
N ASP A 160 7.56 -5.64 0.90
CA ASP A 160 8.89 -6.19 0.64
C ASP A 160 9.78 -5.97 1.87
N THR A 161 9.92 -6.99 2.70
CA THR A 161 10.66 -6.93 3.96
C THR A 161 12.17 -7.01 3.80
N ASP A 162 12.65 -7.24 2.57
CA ASP A 162 14.08 -7.20 2.21
C ASP A 162 14.52 -5.77 1.87
N VAL A 163 13.59 -4.97 1.33
CA VAL A 163 13.74 -3.54 1.08
C VAL A 163 13.36 -2.71 2.32
N PHE A 164 12.16 -2.94 2.87
CA PHE A 164 11.68 -2.30 4.10
C PHE A 164 12.19 -3.08 5.30
N LYS A 165 13.37 -2.71 5.77
CA LYS A 165 14.01 -3.33 6.93
C LYS A 165 14.76 -2.33 7.78
N PRO A 166 15.00 -2.65 9.06
CA PRO A 166 15.85 -1.82 9.89
C PRO A 166 17.29 -1.80 9.37
N ILE A 167 17.96 -0.67 9.53
CA ILE A 167 19.40 -0.53 9.29
C ILE A 167 20.04 -0.02 10.59
N SER A 168 21.03 -0.77 11.09
CA SER A 168 21.72 -0.49 12.36
C SER A 168 22.33 0.91 12.43
N LYS A 169 22.82 1.42 11.29
CA LYS A 169 23.44 2.75 11.14
C LYS A 169 22.59 3.89 11.70
N TYR A 170 21.26 3.78 11.64
CA TYR A 170 20.35 4.86 12.04
C TYR A 170 19.67 4.63 13.40
N ARG A 171 19.72 3.41 13.94
CA ARG A 171 19.13 3.07 15.26
C ARG A 171 19.97 3.54 16.45
N ASN A 172 21.28 3.69 16.25
CA ASN A 172 22.22 4.16 17.28
C ASN A 172 22.46 5.68 17.24
N VAL A 173 21.74 6.42 16.39
CA VAL A 173 21.76 7.88 16.50
C VAL A 173 21.03 8.20 17.79
N GLU A 174 21.79 8.50 18.84
CA GLU A 174 21.26 8.77 20.16
C GLU A 174 20.00 9.62 20.05
N MET A 175 18.90 9.13 20.63
CA MET A 175 17.72 9.97 20.87
C MET A 175 18.04 11.25 21.65
N SER A 176 19.26 11.36 22.20
CA SER A 176 19.77 12.44 23.04
C SER A 176 19.75 13.82 22.39
N LYS A 177 19.69 13.93 21.05
CA LYS A 177 19.77 15.26 20.39
C LYS A 177 18.45 15.75 19.82
N CYS A 178 17.76 14.99 18.96
CA CYS A 178 16.55 15.46 18.29
C CYS A 178 15.61 14.29 17.95
N LEU A 179 14.34 14.40 18.34
CA LEU A 179 13.29 13.41 18.05
C LEU A 179 12.78 13.57 16.60
N ARG A 180 13.04 12.57 15.74
CA ARG A 180 12.56 12.56 14.35
C ARG A 180 11.23 11.84 14.23
N ILE A 181 10.19 12.59 13.90
CA ILE A 181 8.82 12.13 13.71
C ILE A 181 8.52 12.13 12.21
N LEU A 182 7.90 11.06 11.72
CA LEU A 182 7.58 10.89 10.31
C LEU A 182 6.09 10.64 10.13
N SER A 183 5.51 11.24 9.10
CA SER A 183 4.21 10.83 8.57
C SER A 183 4.26 10.73 7.04
N VAL A 184 3.72 9.63 6.51
CA VAL A 184 3.73 9.33 5.07
C VAL A 184 2.32 9.04 4.59
N GLY A 185 1.87 9.79 3.59
CA GLY A 185 0.59 9.58 2.92
C GLY A 185 0.15 10.80 2.11
N ARG A 186 -0.76 10.59 1.15
CA ARG A 186 -1.38 11.67 0.36
C ARG A 186 -1.81 12.83 1.26
N ILE A 187 -1.50 14.06 0.85
CA ILE A 187 -1.97 15.28 1.52
C ILE A 187 -3.48 15.38 1.29
N ALA A 188 -4.28 14.95 2.25
CA ALA A 188 -5.73 14.94 2.15
C ALA A 188 -6.34 14.97 3.55
N SER A 189 -7.51 15.61 3.70
CA SER A 189 -8.18 15.81 5.00
C SER A 189 -8.40 14.52 5.78
N ILE A 190 -8.62 13.39 5.10
CA ILE A 190 -8.79 12.08 5.72
C ILE A 190 -7.57 11.59 6.52
N LYS A 191 -6.41 12.23 6.35
CA LYS A 191 -5.16 11.93 7.07
C LYS A 191 -5.00 12.72 8.37
N ASN A 192 -5.87 13.70 8.63
CA ASN A 192 -5.89 14.51 9.86
C ASN A 192 -4.53 15.14 10.20
N TYR A 193 -3.87 15.74 9.19
CA TYR A 193 -2.56 16.33 9.40
C TYR A 193 -2.58 17.58 10.28
N GLU A 194 -3.72 18.26 10.43
CA GLU A 194 -3.88 19.36 11.39
C GLU A 194 -3.56 18.93 12.83
N ILE A 195 -4.09 17.79 13.27
CA ILE A 195 -3.87 17.25 14.62
C ILE A 195 -2.37 17.01 14.85
N LEU A 196 -1.66 16.54 13.83
CA LEU A 196 -0.21 16.31 13.92
C LEU A 196 0.59 17.63 14.00
N ILE A 197 0.15 18.68 13.31
CA ILE A 197 0.77 20.02 13.39
C ILE A 197 0.48 20.68 14.74
N GLU A 198 -0.76 20.58 15.22
CA GLU A 198 -1.15 21.04 16.57
C GLU A 198 -0.35 20.31 17.66
N THR A 199 -0.10 19.02 17.48
CA THR A 199 0.77 18.24 18.35
C THR A 199 2.20 18.76 18.32
N ALA A 200 2.73 19.10 17.14
CA ALA A 200 4.05 19.72 17.01
C ALA A 200 4.14 21.05 17.76
N LYS A 201 3.08 21.87 17.77
CA LYS A 201 3.01 23.10 18.57
C LYS A 201 3.12 22.81 20.07
N LEU A 202 2.41 21.79 20.56
CA LEU A 202 2.48 21.38 21.97
C LEU A 202 3.87 20.89 22.35
N LEU A 203 4.50 20.05 21.52
CA LEU A 203 5.86 19.56 21.76
C LEU A 203 6.87 20.71 21.81
N LYS A 204 6.77 21.68 20.89
CA LYS A 204 7.61 22.90 20.89
C LYS A 204 7.41 23.70 22.19
N GLY A 205 6.16 23.91 22.61
CA GLY A 205 5.84 24.62 23.85
C GLY A 205 6.33 23.93 25.12
N GLN A 206 6.53 22.60 25.07
CA GLN A 206 7.08 21.79 26.16
C GLN A 206 8.61 21.67 26.11
N GLY A 207 9.28 22.38 25.19
CA GLY A 207 10.74 22.36 25.06
C GLY A 207 11.32 21.08 24.48
N VAL A 208 10.50 20.24 23.83
CA VAL A 208 10.99 19.03 23.16
C VAL A 208 11.77 19.42 21.90
N ASN A 209 13.00 18.92 21.74
CA ASN A 209 13.73 19.06 20.48
C ASN A 209 13.30 17.99 19.48
N PHE A 210 12.64 18.39 18.39
CA PHE A 210 12.10 17.46 17.39
C PHE A 210 12.11 18.02 15.98
N GLU A 211 12.02 17.11 15.01
CA GLU A 211 11.73 17.39 13.60
C GLU A 211 10.52 16.53 13.18
N LEU A 212 9.54 17.14 12.55
CA LEU A 212 8.40 16.49 11.92
C LEU A 212 8.56 16.52 10.40
N THR A 213 8.81 15.36 9.81
CA THR A 213 8.85 15.18 8.36
C THR A 213 7.51 14.65 7.85
N MET A 214 6.90 15.35 6.90
CA MET A 214 5.66 14.98 6.24
C MET A 214 5.92 14.69 4.76
N ILE A 215 5.62 13.46 4.33
CA ILE A 215 5.85 12.98 2.97
C ILE A 215 4.53 12.65 2.29
N GLY A 216 4.34 13.20 1.10
CA GLY A 216 3.11 13.07 0.33
C GLY A 216 2.85 14.30 -0.52
N GLU A 217 2.01 14.14 -1.52
CA GLU A 217 1.52 15.26 -2.33
C GLU A 217 -0.01 15.23 -2.38
N PRO A 218 -0.65 16.38 -2.63
CA PRO A 218 -2.06 16.42 -3.00
C PRO A 218 -2.27 15.80 -4.39
N VAL A 219 -3.40 15.12 -4.59
CA VAL A 219 -3.72 14.47 -5.88
C VAL A 219 -4.94 15.10 -6.55
N PHE A 220 -5.95 15.50 -5.77
CA PHE A 220 -7.15 16.16 -6.30
C PHE A 220 -7.15 17.66 -5.97
N GLN A 221 -7.90 18.47 -6.71
CA GLN A 221 -7.95 19.93 -6.49
C GLN A 221 -8.18 20.33 -5.02
N LYS A 222 -9.18 19.73 -4.35
CA LYS A 222 -9.46 19.95 -2.92
C LYS A 222 -8.29 19.60 -1.99
N ASP A 223 -7.43 18.67 -2.40
CA ASP A 223 -6.26 18.25 -1.65
C ASP A 223 -5.17 19.34 -1.72
N PHE A 224 -5.08 20.08 -2.84
CA PHE A 224 -4.13 21.20 -2.99
C PHE A 224 -4.49 22.36 -2.06
N GLU A 225 -5.77 22.74 -2.00
CA GLU A 225 -6.28 23.76 -1.08
C GLU A 225 -5.98 23.38 0.39
N TYR A 226 -6.25 22.13 0.73
CA TYR A 226 -5.93 21.57 2.04
C TYR A 226 -4.42 21.64 2.34
N GLY A 227 -3.56 21.28 1.38
CA GLY A 227 -2.11 21.38 1.53
C GLY A 227 -1.62 22.80 1.78
N GLN A 228 -2.21 23.81 1.12
CA GLN A 228 -1.89 25.22 1.37
C GLN A 228 -2.33 25.65 2.77
N LYS A 229 -3.52 25.24 3.21
CA LYS A 229 -4.00 25.48 4.57
C LYS A 229 -3.04 24.92 5.62
N LEU A 230 -2.52 23.69 5.44
CA LEU A 230 -1.55 23.11 6.37
C LEU A 230 -0.26 23.93 6.46
N LYS A 231 0.26 24.42 5.33
CA LYS A 231 1.45 25.27 5.30
C LYS A 231 1.21 26.61 6.01
N ALA A 232 0.03 27.21 5.83
CA ALA A 232 -0.36 28.43 6.54
C ALA A 232 -0.39 28.21 8.06
N ILE A 233 -1.03 27.12 8.53
CA ILE A 233 -1.07 26.75 9.95
C ILE A 233 0.35 26.59 10.53
N VAL A 234 1.25 25.91 9.82
CA VAL A 234 2.66 25.76 10.25
C VAL A 234 3.33 27.13 10.40
N SER A 235 3.09 28.07 9.50
CA SER A 235 3.65 29.41 9.59
C SER A 235 3.04 30.23 10.73
N GLU A 236 1.72 30.21 10.89
CA GLU A 236 0.99 30.91 11.96
C GLU A 236 1.38 30.40 13.35
N MET A 237 1.67 29.10 13.47
CA MET A 237 2.10 28.48 14.73
C MET A 237 3.60 28.64 15.01
N ASP A 238 4.35 29.30 14.12
CA ASP A 238 5.82 29.41 14.16
C ASP A 238 6.48 28.03 14.24
N LEU A 239 6.16 27.14 13.29
CA LEU A 239 6.67 25.76 13.24
C LEU A 239 7.54 25.49 12.01
N ASN A 240 7.89 26.52 11.24
CA ASN A 240 8.66 26.40 10.00
C ASN A 240 10.05 25.74 10.18
N GLN A 241 10.63 25.80 11.38
CA GLN A 241 11.92 25.16 11.68
C GLN A 241 11.76 23.68 12.08
N GLN A 242 10.58 23.28 12.55
CA GLN A 242 10.29 21.95 13.06
C GLN A 242 9.58 21.07 12.03
N VAL A 243 8.76 21.64 11.16
CA VAL A 243 7.89 20.90 10.25
C VAL A 243 8.35 21.03 8.80
N LYS A 244 8.63 19.90 8.16
CA LYS A 244 9.11 19.81 6.78
C LYS A 244 8.13 19.06 5.89
N PHE A 245 7.65 19.73 4.84
CA PHE A 245 6.91 19.09 3.75
C PHE A 245 7.89 18.68 2.64
N VAL A 246 8.07 17.37 2.44
CA VAL A 246 9.02 16.83 1.46
C VAL A 246 8.41 16.75 0.05
N GLY A 247 7.08 16.62 -0.03
CA GLY A 247 6.40 16.35 -1.29
C GLY A 247 6.43 14.86 -1.67
N LYS A 248 6.40 14.57 -2.97
CA LYS A 248 6.39 13.21 -3.50
C LYS A 248 7.74 12.52 -3.30
N VAL A 249 7.70 11.34 -2.69
CA VAL A 249 8.82 10.40 -2.64
C VAL A 249 8.37 9.08 -3.25
N ILE A 250 9.16 8.57 -4.19
CA ILE A 250 8.92 7.27 -4.83
C ILE A 250 9.18 6.13 -3.86
N ASN A 251 8.48 5.01 -4.03
CA ASN A 251 8.47 3.92 -3.05
C ASN A 251 9.87 3.38 -2.71
N LYS A 252 10.78 3.28 -3.70
CA LYS A 252 12.17 2.82 -3.48
C LYS A 252 12.99 3.70 -2.53
N ASN A 253 12.63 4.98 -2.35
CA ASN A 253 13.34 5.92 -1.50
C ASN A 253 12.70 6.08 -0.11
N LEU A 254 11.46 5.61 0.08
CA LEU A 254 10.78 5.68 1.38
C LEU A 254 11.51 4.94 2.53
N PRO A 255 12.17 3.79 2.31
CA PRO A 255 12.92 3.10 3.37
C PRO A 255 13.90 4.02 4.10
N LEU A 256 14.59 4.94 3.39
CA LEU A 256 15.55 5.87 3.99
C LEU A 256 14.88 6.77 5.04
N TYR A 257 13.68 7.28 4.75
CA TYR A 257 12.95 8.13 5.68
C TYR A 257 12.49 7.35 6.92
N TYR A 258 11.92 6.16 6.71
CA TYR A 258 11.54 5.30 7.82
C TYR A 258 12.75 4.95 8.70
N GLN A 259 13.85 4.48 8.10
CA GLN A 259 15.07 4.09 8.81
C GLN A 259 15.71 5.25 9.58
N SER A 260 15.59 6.47 9.05
CA SER A 260 16.11 7.67 9.70
C SER A 260 15.19 8.23 10.79
N SER A 261 14.00 7.69 11.01
CA SER A 261 13.02 8.25 11.95
C SER A 261 12.89 7.41 13.23
N HIS A 262 12.44 8.02 14.32
CA HIS A 262 12.22 7.33 15.59
C HIS A 262 10.77 6.88 15.76
N ILE A 263 9.84 7.75 15.36
CA ILE A 263 8.39 7.53 15.50
C ILE A 263 7.71 7.83 14.17
N PHE A 264 6.88 6.91 13.72
CA PHE A 264 5.94 7.12 12.62
C PHE A 264 4.55 7.37 13.17
N VAL A 265 3.85 8.38 12.64
CA VAL A 265 2.49 8.72 13.04
C VAL A 265 1.54 8.60 11.86
N ASN A 266 0.44 7.85 12.03
CA ASN A 266 -0.66 7.78 11.09
C ASN A 266 -2.00 8.06 11.78
N LEU A 267 -2.66 9.16 11.41
CA LEU A 267 -3.96 9.54 11.98
C LEU A 267 -5.12 9.29 10.99
N GLY A 268 -4.87 8.46 9.96
CA GLY A 268 -5.76 8.31 8.82
C GLY A 268 -6.88 7.30 9.04
N LYS A 269 -8.13 7.77 9.02
CA LYS A 269 -9.34 6.91 9.12
C LYS A 269 -9.85 6.51 7.73
N THR A 270 -9.01 5.78 7.00
CA THR A 270 -9.30 5.38 5.62
C THR A 270 -10.32 4.24 5.51
N GLY A 271 -10.61 3.54 6.61
CA GLY A 271 -11.52 2.39 6.68
C GLY A 271 -10.92 1.11 6.10
N SER A 272 -9.64 1.11 5.78
CA SER A 272 -8.81 -0.05 5.43
C SER A 272 -7.41 0.16 6.04
N LEU A 273 -6.57 -0.87 5.98
CA LEU A 273 -5.18 -0.73 6.43
C LEU A 273 -4.41 0.19 5.49
N ASP A 274 -3.78 1.22 6.06
CA ASP A 274 -2.84 2.07 5.33
C ASP A 274 -1.49 1.36 5.20
N LYS A 275 -1.03 1.18 3.96
CA LYS A 275 0.24 0.50 3.66
C LYS A 275 1.45 1.13 4.39
N THR A 276 1.46 2.45 4.57
CA THR A 276 2.58 3.15 5.21
C THR A 276 2.78 2.77 6.68
N ILE A 277 1.73 2.31 7.35
CA ILE A 277 1.80 1.78 8.73
C ILE A 277 2.68 0.54 8.76
N VAL A 278 2.39 -0.45 7.91
CA VAL A 278 3.13 -1.71 7.88
C VAL A 278 4.49 -1.59 7.18
N GLU A 279 4.70 -0.60 6.31
CA GLU A 279 6.04 -0.22 5.82
C GLU A 279 6.92 0.31 6.98
N ALA A 280 6.38 1.19 7.84
CA ALA A 280 7.07 1.69 9.02
C ALA A 280 7.38 0.56 10.02
N MET A 281 6.40 -0.29 10.33
CA MET A 281 6.59 -1.46 11.19
C MET A 281 7.66 -2.39 10.64
N ALA A 282 7.71 -2.62 9.32
CA ALA A 282 8.75 -3.44 8.69
C ALA A 282 10.15 -2.86 8.90
N CYS A 283 10.30 -1.53 8.80
CA CYS A 283 11.56 -0.84 9.13
C CYS A 283 11.89 -0.86 10.64
N GLY A 284 10.98 -1.37 11.46
CA GLY A 284 11.15 -1.55 12.90
C GLY A 284 11.34 -0.22 13.62
N ILE A 285 10.55 0.78 13.25
CA ILE A 285 10.38 2.03 13.99
C ILE A 285 9.08 1.98 14.78
N ASN A 286 8.99 2.76 15.87
CA ASN A 286 7.76 2.86 16.63
C ASN A 286 6.67 3.50 15.77
N VAL A 287 5.43 3.03 15.93
CA VAL A 287 4.29 3.46 15.13
C VAL A 287 3.19 3.89 16.09
N ILE A 288 2.71 5.13 15.97
CA ILE A 288 1.49 5.59 16.65
C ILE A 288 0.39 5.70 15.59
N SER A 289 -0.77 5.11 15.85
CA SER A 289 -1.85 5.11 14.86
C SER A 289 -3.25 5.19 15.45
N SER A 290 -4.14 5.88 14.73
CA SER A 290 -5.60 5.87 14.95
C SER A 290 -6.38 5.16 13.82
N ASN A 291 -5.68 4.51 12.88
CA ASN A 291 -6.29 3.79 11.77
C ASN A 291 -7.11 2.56 12.24
N ASP A 292 -8.37 2.49 11.81
CA ASP A 292 -9.34 1.45 12.21
C ASP A 292 -8.88 0.00 12.02
N ALA A 293 -8.04 -0.29 11.02
CA ALA A 293 -7.52 -1.63 10.80
C ALA A 293 -6.25 -1.89 11.63
N ALA A 294 -5.40 -0.88 11.79
CA ALA A 294 -4.15 -1.00 12.55
C ALA A 294 -4.38 -1.19 14.05
N ILE A 295 -5.36 -0.49 14.63
CA ILE A 295 -5.67 -0.62 16.07
C ILE A 295 -6.10 -2.03 16.50
N LYS A 296 -6.41 -2.92 15.55
CA LYS A 296 -6.78 -4.32 15.83
C LYS A 296 -5.59 -5.22 16.15
N PHE A 297 -4.38 -4.79 15.80
CA PHE A 297 -3.18 -5.59 15.99
C PHE A 297 -2.01 -4.82 16.62
N LEU A 298 -2.08 -3.49 16.69
CA LEU A 298 -1.07 -2.70 17.40
C LEU A 298 -1.21 -2.88 18.93
N PRO A 299 -0.08 -2.88 19.66
CA PRO A 299 -0.07 -2.71 21.11
C PRO A 299 -0.85 -1.46 21.55
N LYS A 300 -1.47 -1.50 22.74
CA LYS A 300 -2.31 -0.39 23.25
C LYS A 300 -1.50 0.90 23.46
N GLU A 301 -0.23 0.75 23.79
CA GLU A 301 0.77 1.80 23.97
C GLU A 301 1.08 2.56 22.66
N LEU A 302 0.63 2.03 21.53
CA LEU A 302 0.86 2.56 20.19
C LEU A 302 -0.43 3.07 19.52
N ILE A 303 -1.54 3.08 20.25
CA ILE A 303 -2.86 3.48 19.75
C ILE A 303 -3.25 4.83 20.36
N VAL A 304 -3.89 5.68 19.55
CA VAL A 304 -4.52 6.95 19.96
C VAL A 304 -5.91 7.10 19.33
N GLY A 305 -6.79 7.93 19.92
CA GLY A 305 -8.11 8.23 19.36
C GLY A 305 -8.06 9.01 18.04
N GLY A 306 -6.99 9.81 17.87
CA GLY A 306 -6.68 10.54 16.64
C GLY A 306 -7.44 11.85 16.44
N SER A 307 -7.98 12.41 17.52
CA SER A 307 -8.69 13.69 17.53
C SER A 307 -8.13 14.71 18.52
N ASP A 308 -7.34 14.27 19.51
CA ASP A 308 -6.76 15.15 20.53
C ASP A 308 -5.23 15.26 20.34
N PRO A 309 -4.71 16.46 20.01
CA PRO A 309 -3.28 16.70 19.94
C PRO A 309 -2.54 16.47 21.26
N LYS A 310 -3.19 16.66 22.42
CA LYS A 310 -2.56 16.45 23.74
C LYS A 310 -2.30 14.98 23.99
N GLU A 311 -3.30 14.13 23.74
CA GLU A 311 -3.17 12.67 23.78
C GLU A 311 -1.98 12.20 22.93
N LEU A 312 -1.89 12.70 21.69
CA LEU A 312 -0.79 12.34 20.79
C LEU A 312 0.58 12.83 21.29
N ALA A 313 0.66 14.06 21.81
CA ALA A 313 1.91 14.61 22.36
C ALA A 313 2.40 13.81 23.57
N GLU A 314 1.49 13.44 24.47
CA GLU A 314 1.80 12.58 25.62
C GLU A 314 2.26 11.20 25.17
N LYS A 315 1.56 10.59 24.22
CA LYS A 315 1.92 9.29 23.65
C LYS A 315 3.31 9.31 23.02
N ILE A 316 3.62 10.33 22.22
CA ILE A 316 4.94 10.51 21.60
C ILE A 316 6.05 10.54 22.66
N LYS A 317 5.86 11.31 23.74
CA LYS A 317 6.84 11.39 24.83
C LYS A 317 6.97 10.05 25.57
N GLU A 318 5.84 9.39 25.85
CA GLU A 318 5.80 8.13 26.59
C GLU A 318 6.55 6.99 25.89
N ILE A 319 6.46 6.92 24.56
CA ILE A 319 7.13 5.88 23.77
C ILE A 319 8.53 6.29 23.31
N SER A 320 8.90 7.55 23.47
CA SER A 320 10.26 8.01 23.22
C SER A 320 11.21 7.28 24.16
N GLY A 321 12.11 6.46 23.63
CA GLY A 321 13.05 5.65 24.44
C GLY A 321 12.67 4.20 24.58
N LYS A 322 11.42 3.86 24.25
CA LYS A 322 10.97 2.48 24.18
C LYS A 322 11.19 1.95 22.76
N ASN A 323 11.48 0.66 22.64
CA ASN A 323 11.68 0.02 21.34
C ASN A 323 10.64 -1.09 21.13
N PHE A 324 9.60 -0.79 20.36
CA PHE A 324 8.60 -1.77 19.93
C PHE A 324 8.92 -2.34 18.53
N GLY A 325 9.97 -1.83 17.88
CA GLY A 325 10.25 -2.08 16.47
C GLY A 325 10.54 -3.54 16.12
N VAL A 326 11.04 -4.35 17.06
CA VAL A 326 11.27 -5.79 16.85
C VAL A 326 9.95 -6.52 16.70
N GLU A 327 9.06 -6.40 17.69
CA GLU A 327 7.74 -7.03 17.68
C GLU A 327 6.90 -6.59 16.47
N LEU A 328 6.90 -5.29 16.17
CA LEU A 328 6.19 -4.74 15.02
C LEU A 328 6.70 -5.33 13.70
N ARG A 329 8.02 -5.48 13.55
CA ARG A 329 8.60 -6.09 12.35
C ARG A 329 8.24 -7.57 12.23
N ASP A 330 8.33 -8.32 13.32
CA ASP A 330 8.00 -9.75 13.33
C ASP A 330 6.53 -9.99 12.94
N TYR A 331 5.63 -9.13 13.42
CA TYR A 331 4.23 -9.13 13.00
C TYR A 331 4.10 -8.91 11.48
N VAL A 332 4.84 -7.96 10.90
CA VAL A 332 4.80 -7.72 9.44
C VAL A 332 5.37 -8.89 8.66
N ILE A 333 6.50 -9.45 9.06
CA ILE A 333 7.12 -10.61 8.39
C ILE A 333 6.12 -11.77 8.34
N LYS A 334 5.46 -12.05 9.46
CA LYS A 334 4.48 -13.13 9.58
C LYS A 334 3.21 -12.86 8.76
N ASN A 335 2.63 -11.67 8.87
CA ASN A 335 1.25 -11.41 8.43
C ASN A 335 1.13 -10.59 7.14
N HIS A 336 2.14 -9.77 6.81
CA HIS A 336 2.05 -8.78 5.73
C HIS A 336 3.22 -8.81 4.74
N SER A 337 4.19 -9.72 4.87
CA SER A 337 5.33 -9.81 3.94
C SER A 337 4.90 -10.17 2.52
N LEU A 338 5.63 -9.63 1.55
CA LEU A 338 5.40 -9.90 0.13
C LEU A 338 5.65 -11.37 -0.22
N ALA A 339 6.66 -11.99 0.39
CA ALA A 339 6.96 -13.41 0.20
C ALA A 339 5.75 -14.29 0.60
N ASN A 340 5.21 -14.09 1.82
CA ASN A 340 4.06 -14.87 2.29
C ASN A 340 2.80 -14.59 1.46
N LEU A 341 2.59 -13.34 1.05
CA LEU A 341 1.46 -12.97 0.21
C LEU A 341 1.51 -13.68 -1.14
N VAL A 342 2.65 -13.61 -1.83
CA VAL A 342 2.84 -14.22 -3.14
C VAL A 342 2.73 -15.74 -3.04
N GLU A 343 3.26 -16.35 -1.98
CA GLU A 343 3.14 -17.79 -1.76
C GLU A 343 1.67 -18.21 -1.60
N LYS A 344 0.90 -17.53 -0.73
CA LYS A 344 -0.53 -17.83 -0.53
C LYS A 344 -1.35 -17.65 -1.81
N ILE A 345 -1.11 -16.57 -2.56
CA ILE A 345 -1.83 -16.30 -3.80
C ILE A 345 -1.44 -17.32 -4.87
N SER A 346 -0.15 -17.58 -5.09
CA SER A 346 0.32 -18.47 -6.14
C SER A 346 -0.10 -19.91 -5.87
N SER A 347 0.00 -20.37 -4.61
CA SER A 347 -0.54 -21.67 -4.19
C SER A 347 -2.03 -21.79 -4.48
N ARG A 348 -2.83 -20.77 -4.14
CA ARG A 348 -4.27 -20.78 -4.41
C ARG A 348 -4.58 -20.80 -5.92
N ILE A 349 -3.85 -20.01 -6.70
CA ILE A 349 -3.95 -20.00 -8.16
C ILE A 349 -3.54 -21.34 -8.75
N ALA A 350 -2.60 -22.07 -8.14
CA ALA A 350 -2.15 -23.37 -8.61
C ALA A 350 -3.18 -24.50 -8.40
N HIS A 351 -3.97 -24.44 -7.32
CA HIS A 351 -4.96 -25.46 -6.98
C HIS A 351 -6.34 -25.28 -7.61
N GLU A 352 -6.70 -24.05 -8.04
CA GLU A 352 -7.95 -23.73 -8.74
C GLU A 352 -7.72 -23.59 -10.25
#